data_AF-A0AAU7HVP1-F1
#
_entry.id   AF-A0AAU7HVP1-F1
#
_cell.length_a   1.000
_cell.length_b   1.000
_cell.length_c   1.000
_cell.angle_alpha   90.00
_cell.angle_beta   90.00
_cell.angle_gamma   90.00
#
_symmetry.space_group_name_H-M   'P 1'
#
loop_
_entity.id
_entity.type
_entity.pdbx_description
1 polymer ?
#
loop_
_entity_poly.entity_id
_entity_poly.type
_entity_poly.pdbx_seq_one_letter_code
_entity_poly.pdbx_strand_id
1 'polypeptide(L)'
;MNKLSALSGQGLAQSEIGQVTISAPTMSSPEMVDYINANRKAKAETEGFSFPCKKYRKLEHRSFMKKVPKVLGDAAAKFFATDTYINGTGGVVERDICNFPKREACLMAMSYDYEIQAQIFDYMTELERNINGDLVYTIQQMENIVSTARKASDEDSSDAGRRLRQRQDDLPLLDKAEKLVKDFRQFSFELIGGGKVGVSE
;
A
#
# COMPACT_ATOMS: atom_id res chain seq x y z
N MET A 1 -11.90 -26.98 -50.64
CA MET A 1 -11.45 -28.29 -50.10
C MET A 1 -9.99 -28.10 -49.75
N ASN A 2 -9.55 -28.02 -48.49
CA ASN A 2 -9.67 -29.05 -47.46
C ASN A 2 -9.94 -28.45 -46.08
N LYS A 3 -10.87 -29.08 -45.35
CA LYS A 3 -11.10 -28.92 -43.92
C LYS A 3 -10.07 -29.76 -43.17
N LEU A 4 -9.47 -29.20 -42.12
CA LEU A 4 -8.97 -30.00 -40.99
C LEU A 4 -9.37 -29.30 -39.68
N SER A 5 -9.75 -30.16 -38.76
CA SER A 5 -10.65 -30.00 -37.63
C SER A 5 -10.00 -29.45 -36.36
N ALA A 6 -10.88 -28.94 -35.50
CA ALA A 6 -10.64 -28.43 -34.16
C ALA A 6 -9.86 -29.36 -33.23
N LEU A 7 -9.03 -28.76 -32.37
CA LEU A 7 -8.85 -29.25 -31.00
C LEU A 7 -9.30 -28.11 -30.07
N SER A 8 -10.50 -28.28 -29.53
CA SER A 8 -11.09 -27.46 -28.49
C SER A 8 -10.24 -27.59 -27.22
N GLY A 9 -9.32 -26.64 -27.01
CA GLY A 9 -8.72 -26.43 -25.70
C GLY A 9 -9.80 -25.92 -24.76
N GLN A 10 -10.20 -26.76 -23.81
CA GLN A 10 -11.13 -26.40 -22.75
C GLN A 10 -10.59 -25.16 -22.04
N GLY A 11 -11.25 -24.03 -22.28
CA GLY A 11 -11.13 -22.85 -21.45
C GLY A 11 -11.62 -23.22 -20.06
N LEU A 12 -10.68 -23.54 -19.17
CA LEU A 12 -10.90 -23.34 -17.75
C LEU A 12 -11.21 -21.85 -17.61
N ALA A 13 -12.49 -21.55 -17.40
CA ALA A 13 -12.97 -20.24 -17.05
C ALA A 13 -12.12 -19.77 -15.87
N GLN A 14 -11.20 -18.84 -16.15
CA GLN A 14 -10.62 -18.05 -15.08
C GLN A 14 -11.79 -17.36 -14.41
N SER A 15 -12.01 -17.72 -13.15
CA SER A 15 -12.96 -17.04 -12.28
C SER A 15 -12.71 -15.55 -12.44
N GLU A 16 -13.76 -14.77 -12.74
CA GLU A 16 -13.76 -13.31 -12.63
C GLU A 16 -13.56 -12.96 -11.15
N ILE A 17 -12.34 -13.15 -10.66
CA ILE A 17 -11.85 -12.45 -9.48
C ILE A 17 -11.84 -11.01 -9.97
N GLY A 18 -12.83 -10.25 -9.52
CA GLY A 18 -13.11 -8.92 -10.00
C GLY A 18 -11.82 -8.15 -10.24
N GLN A 19 -11.76 -7.42 -11.34
CA GLN A 19 -10.79 -6.36 -11.52
C GLN A 19 -10.90 -5.46 -10.28
N VAL A 20 -10.10 -5.76 -9.25
CA VAL A 20 -9.71 -4.78 -8.25
C VAL A 20 -8.93 -3.81 -9.11
N THR A 21 -9.61 -2.78 -9.61
CA THR A 21 -8.94 -1.60 -10.13
C THR A 21 -7.99 -1.21 -9.01
N ILE A 22 -6.70 -1.45 -9.21
CA ILE A 22 -5.65 -1.00 -8.31
C ILE A 22 -5.67 0.52 -8.45
N SER A 23 -6.64 1.15 -7.79
CA SER A 23 -6.75 2.59 -7.73
C SER A 23 -5.54 3.04 -6.95
N ALA A 24 -4.68 3.84 -7.58
CA ALA A 24 -3.56 4.44 -6.88
C ALA A 24 -4.08 5.09 -5.58
N PRO A 25 -3.39 4.92 -4.45
CA PRO A 25 -3.81 5.55 -3.21
C PRO A 25 -3.91 7.05 -3.42
N THR A 26 -4.98 7.63 -2.91
CA THR A 26 -5.22 9.07 -2.93
C THR A 26 -5.45 9.56 -1.51
N MET A 27 -4.93 10.75 -1.22
CA MET A 27 -5.20 11.46 0.05
C MET A 27 -6.24 12.54 -0.19
N SER A 28 -7.25 12.60 0.66
CA SER A 28 -8.37 13.54 0.49
C SER A 28 -8.01 14.95 1.00
N SER A 29 -8.62 15.98 0.44
CA SER A 29 -8.40 17.36 0.86
C SER A 29 -8.77 17.65 2.33
N PRO A 30 -9.83 17.06 2.93
CA PRO A 30 -10.09 17.23 4.36
C PRO A 30 -9.00 16.55 5.21
N GLU A 31 -8.60 15.34 4.84
CA GLU A 31 -7.54 14.59 5.53
C GLU A 31 -6.19 15.34 5.52
N MET A 32 -5.82 15.92 4.38
CA MET A 32 -4.65 16.82 4.28
C MET A 32 -4.73 17.99 5.26
N VAL A 33 -5.91 18.60 5.40
CA VAL A 33 -6.12 19.75 6.29
C VAL A 33 -5.97 19.33 7.75
N ASP A 34 -6.50 18.17 8.11
CA ASP A 34 -6.38 17.62 9.46
C ASP A 34 -4.92 17.29 9.79
N TYR A 35 -4.18 16.70 8.86
CA TYR A 35 -2.76 16.41 9.01
C TYR A 35 -1.94 17.68 9.23
N ILE A 36 -2.20 18.72 8.43
CA ILE A 36 -1.52 20.02 8.56
C ILE A 36 -1.86 20.68 9.91
N ASN A 37 -3.11 20.61 10.34
CA ASN A 37 -3.52 21.18 11.62
C ASN A 37 -2.95 20.41 12.81
N ALA A 38 -2.85 19.09 12.73
CA ALA A 38 -2.21 18.25 13.75
C ALA A 38 -0.73 18.61 13.90
N ASN A 39 0.00 18.76 12.79
CA ASN A 39 1.40 19.18 12.80
C ASN A 39 1.56 20.59 13.41
N ARG A 40 0.73 21.55 13.01
CA ARG A 40 0.73 22.91 13.59
C ARG A 40 0.41 22.92 15.08
N LYS A 41 -0.51 22.07 15.53
CA LYS A 41 -0.83 21.90 16.94
C LYS A 41 0.37 21.35 17.72
N ALA A 42 1.01 20.29 17.22
CA ALA A 42 2.21 19.72 17.84
C ALA A 42 3.35 20.74 17.95
N LYS A 43 3.59 21.55 16.92
CA LYS A 43 4.58 22.64 16.95
C LYS A 43 4.21 23.73 17.96
N ALA A 44 2.93 24.12 18.04
CA ALA A 44 2.47 25.07 19.03
C ALA A 44 2.72 24.57 20.45
N GLU A 45 2.35 23.32 20.74
CA GLU A 45 2.51 22.69 22.06
C GLU A 45 3.99 22.53 22.44
N THR A 46 4.85 22.15 21.49
CA THR A 46 6.31 22.03 21.70
C THR A 46 6.94 23.38 22.07
N GLU A 47 6.41 24.48 21.53
CA GLU A 47 6.85 25.84 21.84
C GLU A 47 6.13 26.45 23.07
N GLY A 48 5.25 25.70 23.73
CA GLY A 48 4.51 26.17 24.90
C GLY A 48 3.32 27.10 24.59
N PHE A 49 2.87 27.15 23.34
CA PHE A 49 1.68 27.91 22.93
C PHE A 49 0.44 27.02 22.85
N SER A 50 -0.74 27.60 23.09
CA SER A 50 -2.02 26.93 22.80
C SER A 50 -2.35 27.00 21.31
N PHE A 51 -2.94 25.94 20.76
CA PHE A 51 -3.46 25.93 19.38
C PHE A 51 -4.98 26.18 19.37
N PRO A 52 -5.51 27.04 18.49
CA PRO A 52 -4.81 27.86 17.50
C PRO A 52 -4.23 29.16 18.06
N CYS A 53 -3.08 29.61 17.54
CA CYS A 53 -2.45 30.88 17.93
C CYS A 53 -2.05 31.74 16.71
N LYS A 54 -1.52 32.95 16.97
CA LYS A 54 -1.11 33.89 15.91
C LYS A 54 -0.04 33.29 14.99
N LYS A 55 0.88 32.48 15.54
CA LYS A 55 1.94 31.78 14.80
C LYS A 55 1.39 30.55 14.08
N TYR A 56 0.59 29.74 14.75
CA TYR A 56 0.00 28.50 14.24
C TYR A 56 -1.52 28.64 14.09
N ARG A 57 -1.95 29.25 12.99
CA ARG A 57 -3.38 29.41 12.68
C ARG A 57 -3.98 28.08 12.21
N LYS A 58 -5.22 27.83 12.61
CA LYS A 58 -6.01 26.72 12.09
C LYS A 58 -6.24 26.92 10.58
N LEU A 59 -5.92 25.90 9.80
CA LEU A 59 -6.22 25.83 8.39
C LEU A 59 -7.66 25.32 8.22
N GLU A 60 -8.48 26.12 7.55
CA GLU A 60 -9.83 25.71 7.18
C GLU A 60 -9.81 25.10 5.76
N HIS A 61 -10.62 24.07 5.54
CA HIS A 61 -10.66 23.37 4.26
C HIS A 61 -11.03 24.29 3.08
N ARG A 62 -11.94 25.25 3.27
CA ARG A 62 -12.24 26.27 2.24
C ARG A 62 -10.99 27.08 1.82
N SER A 63 -10.10 27.39 2.77
CA SER A 63 -8.86 28.11 2.49
C SER A 63 -7.85 27.22 1.78
N PHE A 64 -7.80 25.94 2.13
CA PHE A 64 -7.01 24.93 1.43
C PHE A 64 -7.46 24.80 -0.04
N MET A 65 -8.77 24.65 -0.28
CA MET A 65 -9.34 24.51 -1.63
C MET A 65 -9.03 25.71 -2.55
N LYS A 66 -9.03 26.93 -1.99
CA LYS A 66 -8.59 28.13 -2.75
C LYS A 66 -7.12 28.11 -3.16
N LYS A 67 -6.29 27.30 -2.49
CA LYS A 67 -4.87 27.18 -2.76
C LYS A 67 -4.57 26.07 -3.77
N VAL A 68 -5.41 25.05 -3.88
CA VAL A 68 -5.28 23.93 -4.83
C VAL A 68 -4.99 24.40 -6.27
N PRO A 69 -5.80 25.28 -6.90
CA PRO A 69 -5.52 25.74 -8.26
C PRO A 69 -4.27 26.61 -8.37
N LYS A 70 -3.82 27.25 -7.27
CA LYS A 70 -2.59 28.06 -7.27
C LYS A 70 -1.33 27.20 -7.25
N VAL A 71 -1.39 26.02 -6.65
CA VAL A 71 -0.26 25.10 -6.51
C VAL A 71 -0.21 24.12 -7.68
N LEU A 72 -1.37 23.59 -8.10
CA LEU A 72 -1.46 22.56 -9.13
C LEU A 72 -1.77 23.12 -10.53
N GLY A 73 -2.11 24.41 -10.66
CA GLY A 73 -2.50 25.03 -11.93
C GLY A 73 -3.72 24.35 -12.54
N ASP A 74 -3.75 24.25 -13.87
CA ASP A 74 -4.86 23.67 -14.64
C ASP A 74 -5.09 22.17 -14.32
N ALA A 75 -4.09 21.47 -13.80
CA ALA A 75 -4.22 20.08 -13.39
C ALA A 75 -5.14 19.89 -12.18
N ALA A 76 -5.38 20.94 -11.38
CA ALA A 76 -6.28 20.91 -10.22
C ALA A 76 -7.67 20.35 -10.56
N ALA A 77 -8.18 20.66 -11.76
CA ALA A 77 -9.49 20.25 -12.22
C ALA A 77 -9.69 18.71 -12.19
N LYS A 78 -8.59 17.96 -12.40
CA LYS A 78 -8.60 16.49 -12.49
C LYS A 78 -8.82 15.80 -11.14
N PHE A 79 -8.57 16.53 -10.05
CA PHE A 79 -8.58 15.97 -8.70
C PHE A 79 -9.85 16.33 -7.93
N PHE A 80 -10.72 17.18 -8.47
CA PHE A 80 -12.00 17.47 -7.81
C PHE A 80 -12.88 16.23 -7.76
N ALA A 81 -13.48 16.04 -6.60
CA ALA A 81 -14.46 15.00 -6.31
C ALA A 81 -15.54 15.59 -5.39
N THR A 82 -16.66 14.89 -5.28
CA THR A 82 -17.74 15.25 -4.36
C THR A 82 -17.84 14.18 -3.30
N ASP A 83 -17.91 14.59 -2.05
CA ASP A 83 -18.10 13.70 -0.91
C ASP A 83 -19.43 14.01 -0.22
N THR A 84 -20.09 12.97 0.28
CA THR A 84 -21.38 13.07 0.99
C THR A 84 -21.16 12.77 2.46
N TYR A 85 -21.58 13.69 3.33
CA TYR A 85 -21.51 13.48 4.77
C TYR A 85 -22.86 13.74 5.44
N ILE A 86 -23.10 13.06 6.55
CA ILE A 86 -24.30 13.26 7.37
C ILE A 86 -24.05 14.45 8.29
N ASN A 87 -24.87 15.49 8.20
CA ASN A 87 -24.80 16.63 9.09
C ASN A 87 -25.30 16.28 10.50
N GLY A 88 -25.05 17.14 11.48
CA GLY A 88 -25.51 16.95 12.87
C GLY A 88 -27.03 16.91 13.06
N THR A 89 -27.81 17.15 12.00
CA THR A 89 -29.27 17.10 11.96
C THR A 89 -29.78 15.84 11.24
N GLY A 90 -28.90 14.93 10.84
CA GLY A 90 -29.23 13.68 10.15
C GLY A 90 -29.45 13.82 8.62
N GLY A 91 -29.26 15.01 8.05
CA GLY A 91 -29.37 15.25 6.62
C GLY A 91 -28.06 14.96 5.88
N VAL A 92 -28.13 14.32 4.72
CA VAL A 92 -26.97 14.11 3.83
C VAL A 92 -26.66 15.40 3.09
N VAL A 93 -25.41 15.85 3.17
CA VAL A 93 -24.91 17.08 2.54
C VAL A 93 -23.71 16.73 1.66
N GLU A 94 -23.70 17.29 0.46
CA GLU A 94 -22.58 17.17 -0.49
C GLU A 94 -21.55 18.28 -0.26
N ARG A 95 -20.27 17.94 -0.40
CA ARG A 95 -19.16 18.88 -0.31
C ARG A 95 -18.12 18.60 -1.38
N ASP A 96 -17.66 19.67 -2.01
CA ASP A 96 -16.54 19.62 -2.93
C ASP A 96 -15.24 19.31 -2.18
N ILE A 97 -14.57 18.26 -2.62
CA ILE A 97 -13.26 17.83 -2.11
C ILE A 97 -12.29 17.65 -3.28
N CYS A 98 -11.02 17.42 -2.96
CA CYS A 98 -10.06 16.89 -3.91
C CYS A 98 -9.46 15.58 -3.41
N ASN A 99 -9.21 14.65 -4.32
CA ASN A 99 -8.45 13.42 -4.07
C ASN A 99 -7.11 13.52 -4.79
N PHE A 100 -6.03 13.64 -4.01
CA PHE A 100 -4.70 13.86 -4.57
C PHE A 100 -3.92 12.55 -4.65
N PRO A 101 -3.34 12.21 -5.81
CA PRO A 101 -2.28 11.23 -5.87
C PRO A 101 -1.07 11.69 -5.04
N LYS A 102 -0.19 10.75 -4.72
CA LYS A 102 1.01 10.99 -3.90
C LYS A 102 1.80 12.25 -4.28
N ARG A 103 2.07 12.45 -5.58
CA ARG A 103 2.85 13.61 -6.06
C ARG A 103 2.16 14.93 -5.74
N GLU A 104 0.87 15.04 -6.03
CA GLU A 104 0.09 16.26 -5.83
C GLU A 104 -0.17 16.51 -4.35
N ALA A 105 -0.38 15.46 -3.55
CA ALA A 105 -0.46 15.55 -2.09
C ALA A 105 0.85 16.13 -1.52
N CYS A 106 2.00 15.63 -1.99
CA CYS A 106 3.31 16.15 -1.60
C CYS A 106 3.50 17.62 -2.03
N LEU A 107 3.09 18.00 -3.25
CA LEU A 107 3.16 19.40 -3.70
C LEU A 107 2.27 20.32 -2.84
N MET A 108 1.07 19.86 -2.48
CA MET A 108 0.20 20.59 -1.57
C MET A 108 0.84 20.74 -0.18
N ALA A 109 1.46 19.68 0.35
CA ALA A 109 2.17 19.68 1.63
C ALA A 109 3.36 20.65 1.64
N MET A 110 4.23 20.59 0.61
CA MET A 110 5.36 21.51 0.40
C MET A 110 4.95 22.97 0.49
N SER A 111 3.75 23.30 -0.01
CA SER A 111 3.25 24.67 0.00
C SER A 111 2.99 25.21 1.42
N TYR A 112 2.93 24.33 2.43
CA TYR A 112 2.71 24.66 3.83
C TYR A 112 3.95 24.40 4.70
N ASP A 113 4.56 23.21 4.59
CA ASP A 113 5.73 22.81 5.38
C ASP A 113 6.45 21.60 4.75
N TYR A 114 7.78 21.57 4.82
CA TYR A 114 8.60 20.46 4.31
C TYR A 114 8.56 19.23 5.22
N GLU A 115 8.37 19.41 6.53
CA GLU A 115 8.24 18.27 7.44
C GLU A 115 6.95 17.47 7.18
N ILE A 116 5.85 18.19 6.91
CA ILE A 116 4.56 17.59 6.55
C ILE A 116 4.68 16.84 5.21
N GLN A 117 5.46 17.39 4.27
CA GLN A 117 5.70 16.71 3.00
C GLN A 117 6.39 15.35 3.20
N ALA A 118 7.41 15.27 4.05
CA ALA A 118 8.10 14.01 4.32
C ALA A 118 7.13 12.96 4.93
N GLN A 119 6.34 13.37 5.92
CA GLN A 119 5.36 12.50 6.57
C GLN A 119 4.30 11.98 5.59
N ILE A 120 3.77 12.86 4.73
CA ILE A 120 2.77 12.47 3.72
C ILE A 120 3.39 11.57 2.65
N PHE A 121 4.63 11.83 2.25
CA PHE A 121 5.34 10.95 1.31
C PHE A 121 5.51 9.54 1.88
N ASP A 122 5.95 9.43 3.14
CA ASP A 122 6.13 8.15 3.82
C ASP A 122 4.79 7.40 3.94
N TYR A 123 3.75 8.08 4.43
CA TYR A 123 2.40 7.52 4.54
C TYR A 123 1.86 7.01 3.20
N MET A 124 1.97 7.82 2.14
CA MET A 124 1.49 7.42 0.81
C MET A 124 2.33 6.28 0.22
N THR A 125 3.63 6.23 0.52
CA THR A 125 4.51 5.11 0.11
C THR A 125 4.09 3.81 0.79
N GLU A 126 3.76 3.87 2.09
CA GLU A 126 3.26 2.71 2.83
C GLU A 126 1.92 2.22 2.26
N LEU A 127 0.99 3.13 1.95
CA LEU A 127 -0.26 2.78 1.29
C LEU A 127 -0.04 2.13 -0.09
N GLU A 128 0.87 2.68 -0.91
CA GLU A 128 1.22 2.09 -2.20
C GLU A 128 1.75 0.67 -2.04
N ARG A 129 2.62 0.42 -1.06
CA ARG A 129 3.15 -0.92 -0.76
C ARG A 129 2.03 -1.88 -0.35
N ASN A 130 1.14 -1.43 0.52
CA ASN A 130 0.02 -2.24 1.00
C ASN A 130 -0.96 -2.60 -0.13
N ILE A 131 -1.28 -1.64 -1.01
CA ILE A 131 -2.21 -1.83 -2.13
C ILE A 131 -1.61 -2.70 -3.23
N ASN A 132 -0.33 -2.49 -3.55
CA ASN A 132 0.37 -3.26 -4.58
C ASN A 132 0.73 -4.68 -4.12
N GLY A 133 0.44 -5.03 -2.86
CA GLY A 133 0.80 -6.33 -2.30
C GLY A 133 2.32 -6.55 -2.29
N ASP A 134 3.10 -5.47 -2.18
CA ASP A 134 4.54 -5.57 -2.00
C ASP A 134 4.76 -6.28 -0.67
N LEU A 135 5.07 -7.57 -0.75
CA LEU A 135 5.31 -8.42 0.40
C LEU A 135 6.58 -7.93 1.10
N VAL A 136 6.43 -7.01 2.06
CA VAL A 136 7.52 -6.59 2.97
C VAL A 136 7.71 -7.68 4.03
N TYR A 137 7.98 -8.91 3.58
CA TYR A 137 8.50 -9.95 4.46
C TYR A 137 10.02 -9.93 4.38
N THR A 138 10.66 -9.80 5.53
CA THR A 138 12.08 -10.13 5.66
C THR A 138 12.28 -11.61 5.32
N ILE A 139 13.48 -11.99 4.85
CA ILE A 139 13.81 -13.40 4.59
C ILE A 139 13.50 -14.27 5.82
N GLN A 140 13.79 -13.76 7.01
CA GLN A 140 13.53 -14.46 8.27
C GLN A 140 12.02 -14.63 8.55
N GLN A 141 11.18 -13.66 8.18
CA GLN A 141 9.72 -13.81 8.25
C GLN A 141 9.22 -14.84 7.24
N MET A 142 9.79 -14.90 6.02
CA MET A 142 9.43 -15.93 5.03
C MET A 142 9.82 -17.34 5.51
N GLU A 143 11.04 -17.50 6.04
CA GLU A 143 11.50 -18.78 6.64
C GLU A 143 10.57 -19.20 7.80
N ASN A 144 10.19 -18.24 8.66
CA ASN A 144 9.26 -18.51 9.75
C ASN A 144 7.88 -18.95 9.23
N ILE A 145 7.29 -18.26 8.25
CA ILE A 145 5.99 -18.61 7.66
C ILE A 145 6.02 -20.04 7.11
N VAL A 146 7.04 -20.38 6.32
CA VAL A 146 7.17 -21.72 5.73
C VAL A 146 7.35 -22.78 6.83
N SER A 147 8.16 -22.49 7.85
CA SER A 147 8.34 -23.42 8.99
C SER A 147 7.06 -23.62 9.79
N THR A 148 6.25 -22.57 9.98
CA THR A 148 4.96 -22.66 10.68
C THR A 148 3.92 -23.41 9.85
N ALA A 149 3.90 -23.23 8.53
CA ALA A 149 3.01 -23.97 7.64
C ALA A 149 3.38 -25.45 7.60
N ARG A 150 4.69 -25.78 7.63
CA ARG A 150 5.16 -27.17 7.74
C ARG A 150 4.72 -27.80 9.06
N LYS A 151 4.92 -27.09 10.17
CA LYS A 151 4.45 -27.53 11.49
C LYS A 151 2.94 -27.70 11.56
N ALA A 152 2.16 -26.79 10.97
CA ALA A 152 0.70 -26.90 10.94
C ALA A 152 0.22 -28.05 10.06
N SER A 153 0.88 -28.29 8.92
CA SER A 153 0.68 -29.52 8.14
C SER A 153 1.11 -30.77 8.93
N ASP A 154 2.05 -30.60 9.86
CA ASP A 154 2.58 -31.63 10.75
C ASP A 154 1.78 -31.87 12.03
N GLU A 155 0.95 -30.92 12.44
CA GLU A 155 0.11 -31.00 13.63
C GLU A 155 -1.11 -31.90 13.41
N ASP A 156 -1.53 -32.54 14.49
CA ASP A 156 -2.38 -33.73 14.49
C ASP A 156 -3.87 -33.36 14.54
N SER A 157 -4.63 -33.71 13.49
CA SER A 157 -6.09 -33.71 13.51
C SER A 157 -6.56 -35.15 13.68
N SER A 158 -7.59 -35.37 14.51
CA SER A 158 -8.05 -36.67 15.01
C SER A 158 -8.45 -37.72 13.95
N ASP A 159 -8.39 -37.42 12.64
CA ASP A 159 -8.70 -38.33 11.54
C ASP A 159 -7.47 -38.65 10.66
N ALA A 160 -6.92 -39.86 10.81
CA ALA A 160 -5.66 -40.28 10.20
C ALA A 160 -5.71 -40.51 8.67
N GLY A 161 -6.90 -40.69 8.07
CA GLY A 161 -7.06 -41.00 6.64
C GLY A 161 -7.05 -39.76 5.75
N ARG A 162 -7.82 -38.73 6.14
CA ARG A 162 -7.81 -37.40 5.49
C ARG A 162 -6.42 -36.74 5.59
N ARG A 163 -5.72 -36.98 6.71
CA ARG A 163 -4.34 -36.52 7.01
C ARG A 163 -3.31 -36.90 5.95
N LEU A 164 -3.33 -38.14 5.47
CA LEU A 164 -2.30 -38.62 4.55
C LEU A 164 -2.41 -37.96 3.16
N ARG A 165 -3.65 -37.75 2.69
CA ARG A 165 -3.90 -37.10 1.39
C ARG A 165 -3.53 -35.63 1.43
N GLN A 166 -3.99 -34.90 2.46
CA GLN A 166 -3.70 -33.49 2.59
C GLN A 166 -2.19 -33.21 2.71
N ARG A 167 -1.46 -34.03 3.47
CA ARG A 167 0.00 -33.94 3.52
C ARG A 167 0.68 -34.25 2.19
N GLN A 168 0.21 -35.25 1.44
CA GLN A 168 0.77 -35.55 0.12
C GLN A 168 0.56 -34.40 -0.87
N ASP A 169 -0.56 -33.68 -0.75
CA ASP A 169 -0.88 -32.53 -1.59
C ASP A 169 -0.10 -31.27 -1.17
N ASP A 170 0.10 -31.05 0.13
CA ASP A 170 0.79 -29.88 0.70
C ASP A 170 2.32 -29.97 0.57
N LEU A 171 2.90 -31.17 0.68
CA LEU A 171 4.35 -31.41 0.60
C LEU A 171 5.03 -30.78 -0.62
N PRO A 172 4.57 -31.01 -1.87
CA PRO A 172 5.22 -30.42 -3.04
C PRO A 172 5.09 -28.90 -3.10
N LEU A 173 4.08 -28.31 -2.46
CA LEU A 173 3.93 -26.87 -2.37
C LEU A 173 4.89 -26.27 -1.35
N LEU A 174 5.00 -26.90 -0.17
CA LEU A 174 5.91 -26.48 0.89
C LEU A 174 7.38 -26.62 0.47
N ASP A 175 7.75 -27.72 -0.19
CA ASP A 175 9.13 -27.92 -0.68
C ASP A 175 9.52 -26.86 -1.73
N LYS A 176 8.57 -26.47 -2.60
CA LYS A 176 8.78 -25.37 -3.55
C LYS A 176 8.96 -24.03 -2.83
N ALA A 177 8.16 -23.76 -1.80
CA ALA A 177 8.26 -22.53 -1.01
C ALA A 177 9.59 -22.44 -0.25
N GLU A 178 10.03 -23.53 0.39
CA GLU A 178 11.34 -23.62 1.07
C GLU A 178 12.49 -23.36 0.11
N LYS A 179 12.46 -23.99 -1.07
CA LYS A 179 13.49 -23.81 -2.10
C LYS A 179 13.55 -22.34 -2.55
N LEU A 180 12.40 -21.74 -2.82
CA LEU A 180 12.31 -20.36 -3.27
C LEU A 180 12.86 -19.38 -2.23
N VAL A 181 12.50 -19.54 -0.94
CA VAL A 181 13.05 -18.73 0.15
C VAL A 181 14.58 -18.89 0.27
N LYS A 182 15.09 -20.12 0.11
CA LYS A 182 16.53 -20.40 0.12
C LYS A 182 17.26 -19.74 -1.06
N ASP A 183 16.70 -19.81 -2.27
CA ASP A 183 17.26 -19.21 -3.47
C ASP A 183 17.28 -17.66 -3.33
N PHE A 184 16.22 -17.06 -2.80
CA PHE A 184 16.17 -15.62 -2.48
C PHE A 184 17.22 -15.19 -1.45
N ARG A 185 17.45 -16.03 -0.43
CA ARG A 185 18.50 -15.81 0.57
C ARG A 185 19.89 -15.85 -0.07
N GLN A 186 20.17 -16.83 -0.92
CA GLN A 186 21.46 -16.93 -1.63
C GLN A 186 21.69 -15.73 -2.56
N PHE A 187 20.68 -15.32 -3.32
CA PHE A 187 20.73 -14.14 -4.18
C PHE A 187 21.05 -12.86 -3.40
N SER A 188 20.46 -12.70 -2.21
CA SER A 188 20.74 -11.54 -1.34
C SER A 188 22.18 -11.50 -0.84
N PHE A 189 22.81 -12.66 -0.62
CA PHE A 189 24.23 -12.73 -0.26
C PHE A 189 25.17 -12.47 -1.43
N GLU A 190 24.82 -12.92 -2.64
CA GLU A 190 25.62 -12.68 -3.86
C GLU A 190 25.65 -11.19 -4.26
N LEU A 191 24.58 -10.44 -4.00
CA LEU A 191 24.54 -8.99 -4.27
C LEU A 191 25.42 -8.16 -3.31
N ILE A 192 25.64 -8.64 -2.09
CA ILE A 192 26.41 -7.95 -1.04
C ILE A 192 27.90 -8.35 -1.08
N GLY A 193 28.23 -9.50 -1.68
CA GLY A 193 29.59 -10.04 -1.78
C GLY A 193 30.15 -10.02 -3.21
N GLY A 194 30.53 -8.85 -3.72
CA GLY A 194 31.32 -8.77 -4.95
C GLY A 194 32.77 -9.27 -4.74
N GLY A 195 33.24 -10.20 -5.58
CA GLY A 195 34.66 -10.52 -5.70
C GLY A 195 34.94 -11.96 -6.08
N LYS A 196 35.15 -12.23 -7.38
CA LYS A 196 35.88 -13.42 -7.81
C LYS A 196 37.26 -13.39 -7.13
N VAL A 197 37.49 -14.29 -6.17
CA VAL A 197 38.84 -14.70 -5.84
C VAL A 197 39.31 -15.53 -7.03
N GLY A 198 40.03 -14.86 -7.93
CA GLY A 198 40.73 -15.51 -9.02
C GLY A 198 41.72 -16.52 -8.42
N VAL A 199 41.49 -17.79 -8.72
CA VAL A 199 42.54 -18.79 -8.65
C VAL A 199 43.50 -18.48 -9.79
N SER A 200 44.67 -17.95 -9.45
CA SER A 200 45.82 -17.91 -10.35
C SER A 200 46.91 -18.79 -9.74
N GLU A 201 47.08 -19.93 -10.41
CA GLU A 201 48.22 -20.88 -10.50
C GLU A 201 48.89 -21.39 -9.23
#